data_AF-A0A962W5W1-F1
#
_entry.id   AF-A0A962W5W1-F1
#
_cell.length_a   1.000
_cell.length_b   1.000
_cell.length_c   1.000
_cell.angle_alpha   90.00
_cell.angle_beta   90.00
_cell.angle_gamma   90.00
#
_symmetry.space_group_name_H-M   'P 1'
#
loop_
_entity.id
_entity.type
_entity.pdbx_description
1 polymer ?
#
loop_
_entity_poly.entity_id
_entity_poly.type
_entity_poly.pdbx_seq_one_letter_code
_entity_poly.pdbx_strand_id
1 'polypeptide(L)'
;DYILVDLEENQKTPPWATALDFLEGCRARLEPRGVLTVNLILGDNQAISEALLRIRRVFDNETLLLADPDHDNLLVLAFASAAPEVPPAQQLNDLGMHWGIDFASLAGRLTRLAAPLSA
;
A
#
# COMPACT_ATOMS: atom_id res chain seq x y z
N ASP A 1 4.56 -12.89 -7.46
CA ASP A 1 3.38 -12.01 -7.67
C ASP A 1 3.04 -11.12 -6.47
N TYR A 2 2.87 -11.66 -5.27
CA TYR A 2 2.46 -10.88 -4.10
C TYR A 2 3.47 -11.00 -2.97
N ILE A 3 3.78 -9.88 -2.31
CA ILE A 3 4.49 -9.86 -1.03
C ILE A 3 3.60 -9.10 -0.04
N LEU A 4 3.30 -9.72 1.10
CA LEU A 4 2.55 -9.10 2.20
C LEU A 4 3.50 -8.91 3.38
N VAL A 5 3.58 -7.68 3.88
CA VAL A 5 4.32 -7.30 5.08
C VAL A 5 3.30 -6.85 6.12
N ASP A 6 3.02 -7.75 7.05
CA ASP A 6 2.17 -7.54 8.21
C ASP A 6 2.98 -7.88 9.46
N LEU A 7 3.79 -6.91 9.90
CA LEU A 7 4.74 -7.07 10.98
C LEU A 7 4.46 -6.04 12.05
N GLU A 8 4.43 -6.51 13.30
CA GLU A 8 4.23 -5.66 14.47
C GLU A 8 5.31 -5.95 15.52
N GLU A 9 6.03 -4.90 15.92
CA GLU A 9 6.93 -4.89 17.05
C GLU A 9 6.59 -3.68 17.93
N ASN A 10 6.21 -3.91 19.18
CA ASN A 10 5.79 -2.87 20.11
C ASN A 10 4.65 -1.99 19.54
N GLN A 11 3.62 -2.61 18.97
CA GLN A 11 2.46 -1.92 18.37
C GLN A 11 2.80 -1.01 17.19
N LYS A 12 3.93 -1.26 16.52
CA LYS A 12 4.38 -0.49 15.35
C LYS A 12 4.98 -1.42 14.31
N THR A 13 4.93 -1.00 13.05
CA THR A 13 5.73 -1.62 11.99
C THR A 13 7.20 -1.37 12.29
N PRO A 14 8.05 -2.42 12.31
CA PRO A 14 9.46 -2.23 12.59
C PRO A 14 10.13 -1.35 11.53
N PRO A 15 11.04 -0.42 11.89
CA PRO A 15 11.60 0.54 10.95
C PRO A 15 12.29 -0.09 9.73
N TRP A 16 12.91 -1.27 9.92
CA TRP A 16 13.61 -1.99 8.87
C TRP A 16 12.67 -2.49 7.76
N ALA A 17 11.38 -2.70 8.05
CA ALA A 17 10.39 -3.16 7.06
C ALA A 17 10.05 -2.07 6.01
N THR A 18 10.49 -0.83 6.23
CA THR A 18 10.38 0.28 5.27
C THR A 18 11.74 0.87 4.90
N ALA A 19 12.83 0.19 5.26
CA ALA A 19 14.17 0.58 4.86
C ALA A 19 14.40 0.31 3.36
N LEU A 20 15.26 1.12 2.73
CA LEU A 20 15.45 1.07 1.28
C LEU A 20 15.97 -0.29 0.79
N ASP A 21 16.93 -0.88 1.51
CA ASP A 21 17.50 -2.18 1.19
C ASP A 21 16.46 -3.32 1.23
N PHE A 22 15.59 -3.30 2.23
CA PHE A 22 14.48 -4.24 2.32
C PHE A 22 13.50 -4.05 1.14
N LEU A 23 13.09 -2.81 0.88
CA LEU A 23 12.15 -2.48 -0.19
C LEU A 23 12.73 -2.84 -1.58
N GLU A 24 13.98 -2.51 -1.85
CA GLU A 24 14.70 -2.87 -3.08
C GLU A 24 14.79 -4.40 -3.24
N GLY A 25 15.05 -5.11 -2.13
CA GLY A 25 15.03 -6.56 -2.08
C GLY A 25 13.67 -7.17 -2.43
N CYS A 26 12.58 -6.57 -1.95
CA CYS A 26 11.22 -6.95 -2.34
C CYS A 26 10.96 -6.66 -3.81
N ARG A 27 11.27 -5.44 -4.28
CA ARG A 27 11.05 -5.00 -5.66
C ARG A 27 11.74 -5.90 -6.68
N ALA A 28 12.95 -6.35 -6.39
CA ALA A 28 13.73 -7.24 -7.26
C ALA A 28 13.15 -8.66 -7.38
N ARG A 29 12.30 -9.08 -6.43
CA ARG A 29 11.67 -10.41 -6.40
C ARG A 29 10.24 -10.39 -6.94
N LEU A 30 9.66 -9.21 -7.16
CA LEU A 30 8.34 -9.08 -7.74
C LEU A 30 8.40 -9.21 -9.25
N GLU A 31 7.50 -10.02 -9.78
CA GLU A 31 7.17 -10.05 -11.20
C GLU A 31 6.71 -8.66 -11.67
N PRO A 32 6.71 -8.37 -12.99
CA PRO A 32 6.34 -7.05 -13.51
C PRO A 32 4.98 -6.54 -13.03
N ARG A 33 4.00 -7.43 -12.83
CA ARG A 33 2.64 -7.09 -12.33
C ARG A 33 2.48 -7.33 -10.83
N GLY A 34 3.57 -7.58 -10.13
CA GLY A 34 3.57 -7.88 -8.72
C GLY A 34 3.31 -6.65 -7.85
N VAL A 35 2.91 -6.90 -6.61
CA VAL A 35 2.61 -5.87 -5.62
C VAL A 35 3.23 -6.25 -4.27
N LEU A 36 3.81 -5.24 -3.62
CA LEU A 36 4.14 -5.25 -2.22
C LEU A 36 3.01 -4.58 -1.44
N THR A 37 2.41 -5.30 -0.50
CA THR A 37 1.41 -4.74 0.42
C THR A 37 2.03 -4.63 1.81
N VAL A 38 1.99 -3.43 2.41
CA VAL A 38 2.53 -3.17 3.74
C VAL A 38 1.42 -2.64 4.64
N ASN A 39 1.20 -3.29 5.79
CA ASN A 39 0.38 -2.76 6.86
C ASN A 39 1.23 -1.82 7.73
N LEU A 40 1.15 -0.51 7.47
CA LEU A 40 1.94 0.50 8.18
C LEU A 40 1.24 0.95 9.46
N ILE A 41 1.89 0.72 10.60
CA ILE A 41 1.47 1.19 11.92
C ILE A 41 2.63 2.03 12.46
N LEU A 42 2.52 3.35 12.40
CA LEU A 42 3.58 4.25 12.83
C LEU A 42 3.02 5.29 13.80
N GLY A 43 3.83 5.64 14.80
CA GLY A 43 3.35 6.43 15.94
C GLY A 43 3.12 7.92 15.66
N ASP A 44 3.56 8.44 14.52
CA ASP A 44 3.36 9.84 14.13
C ASP A 44 3.38 10.05 12.60
N ASN A 45 2.84 11.18 12.17
CA ASN A 45 2.71 11.55 10.75
C ASN A 45 4.04 11.77 10.03
N GLN A 46 5.10 12.12 10.76
CA GLN A 46 6.43 12.31 10.17
C GLN A 46 7.02 10.96 9.77
N ALA A 47 6.96 9.97 10.66
CA ALA A 47 7.41 8.61 10.38
C ALA A 47 6.65 7.99 9.21
N ILE A 48 5.32 8.20 9.13
CA ILE A 48 4.50 7.77 8.00
C ILE A 48 5.00 8.42 6.71
N SER A 49 5.21 9.74 6.72
CA SER A 49 5.70 10.47 5.55
C SER A 49 7.07 9.97 5.08
N GLU A 50 8.00 9.74 6.00
CA GLU A 50 9.32 9.19 5.68
C GLU A 50 9.26 7.78 5.10
N ALA A 51 8.41 6.90 5.65
CA ALA A 51 8.19 5.56 5.13
C ALA A 51 7.61 5.60 3.71
N LEU A 52 6.58 6.44 3.48
CA LEU A 52 5.98 6.62 2.16
C LEU A 52 6.98 7.17 1.13
N LEU A 53 7.86 8.09 1.53
CA LEU A 53 8.94 8.59 0.66
C LEU A 53 9.92 7.49 0.24
N ARG A 54 10.28 6.58 1.15
CA ARG A 54 11.17 5.44 0.86
C ARG A 54 10.48 4.43 -0.07
N ILE A 55 9.22 4.09 0.20
CA ILE A 55 8.41 3.20 -0.65
C ILE A 55 8.31 3.79 -2.06
N ARG A 56 7.94 5.06 -2.18
CA ARG A 56 7.84 5.76 -3.47
C ARG A 56 9.16 5.81 -4.22
N ARG A 57 10.30 5.89 -3.52
CA ARG A 57 11.62 5.87 -4.17
C ARG A 57 11.92 4.54 -4.87
N VAL A 58 11.34 3.43 -4.40
CA VAL A 58 11.60 2.08 -4.92
C VAL A 58 10.50 1.61 -5.89
N PHE A 59 9.27 2.06 -5.69
CA PHE A 59 8.08 1.64 -6.44
C PHE A 59 7.45 2.76 -7.28
N ASP A 60 8.16 3.87 -7.45
CA ASP A 60 7.72 5.05 -8.21
C ASP A 60 6.32 5.55 -7.79
N ASN A 61 5.57 6.17 -8.71
CA ASN A 61 4.23 6.71 -8.45
C ASN A 61 3.12 5.66 -8.46
N GLU A 62 3.48 4.39 -8.46
CA GLU A 62 2.56 3.27 -8.60
C GLU A 62 2.22 2.70 -7.23
N THR A 63 1.88 3.62 -6.32
CA THR A 63 1.54 3.31 -4.92
C THR A 63 0.11 3.76 -4.62
N LEU A 64 -0.70 2.83 -4.14
CA LEU A 64 -2.05 3.10 -3.61
C LEU A 64 -2.03 3.03 -2.09
N LEU A 65 -2.81 3.91 -1.47
CA LEU A 65 -2.99 3.99 -0.04
C LEU A 65 -4.45 3.69 0.29
N LEU A 66 -4.66 2.91 1.34
CA LEU A 66 -5.97 2.67 1.90
C LEU A 66 -5.89 2.96 3.40
N ALA A 67 -6.55 4.04 3.80
CA ALA A 67 -6.71 4.42 5.20
C ALA A 67 -8.09 3.97 5.70
N ASP A 68 -8.14 3.51 6.95
CA ASP A 68 -9.38 3.26 7.65
C ASP A 68 -9.57 4.31 8.75
N PRO A 69 -10.68 5.08 8.76
CA PRO A 69 -10.91 6.06 9.82
C PRO A 69 -11.04 5.42 11.21
N ASP A 70 -11.37 4.14 11.29
CA ASP A 70 -11.54 3.41 12.56
C ASP A 70 -10.24 2.71 13.01
N HIS A 71 -9.16 2.78 12.22
CA HIS A 71 -7.89 2.16 12.55
C HIS A 71 -6.68 3.05 12.25
N ASP A 72 -5.68 3.01 13.14
CA ASP A 72 -4.45 3.80 13.00
C ASP A 72 -3.47 3.26 11.94
N ASN A 73 -3.85 2.19 11.24
CA ASN A 73 -3.01 1.56 10.24
C ASN A 73 -3.28 2.08 8.83
N LEU A 74 -2.21 2.25 8.06
CA LEU A 74 -2.25 2.62 6.66
C LEU A 74 -1.82 1.43 5.81
N LEU A 75 -2.73 0.91 5.00
CA LEU A 75 -2.37 -0.13 4.05
C LEU A 75 -1.75 0.52 2.80
N VAL A 76 -0.53 0.11 2.47
CA VAL A 76 0.20 0.60 1.30
C VAL A 76 0.33 -0.52 0.29
N LEU A 77 -0.12 -0.28 -0.94
CA LEU A 77 0.01 -1.20 -2.07
C LEU A 77 0.97 -0.58 -3.08
N ALA A 78 2.20 -1.08 -3.13
CA ALA A 78 3.27 -0.59 -3.98
C ALA A 78 3.50 -1.56 -5.15
N PHE A 79 3.13 -1.15 -6.35
CA PHE A 79 3.17 -1.98 -7.55
C PHE A 79 4.54 -1.93 -8.22
N ALA A 80 4.99 -3.08 -8.74
CA ALA A 80 6.25 -3.18 -9.44
C ALA A 80 6.27 -2.36 -10.74
N SER A 81 5.16 -2.36 -11.48
CA SER A 81 4.96 -1.51 -12.65
C SER A 81 3.70 -0.67 -12.43
N ALA A 82 2.72 -0.71 -13.33
CA ALA A 82 1.50 0.08 -13.17
C ALA A 82 0.54 -0.54 -12.14
N ALA A 83 -0.02 0.32 -11.28
CA ALA A 83 -1.17 -0.02 -10.48
C ALA A 83 -2.37 -0.34 -11.41
N PRO A 84 -3.10 -1.43 -11.17
CA PRO A 84 -4.27 -1.77 -11.98
C PRO A 84 -5.36 -0.72 -11.82
N GLU A 85 -6.23 -0.63 -12.82
CA GLU A 85 -7.47 0.13 -12.68
C GLU A 85 -8.37 -0.51 -11.61
N VAL A 86 -9.09 0.34 -10.89
CA VAL A 86 -10.08 -0.10 -9.92
C VAL A 86 -11.23 -0.78 -10.69
N PRO A 87 -11.62 -2.01 -10.31
CA PRO A 87 -12.74 -2.70 -10.97
C PRO A 87 -14.05 -1.90 -10.90
N PRO A 88 -14.98 -2.08 -11.85
CA PRO A 88 -16.29 -1.44 -11.81
C PRO A 88 -17.07 -1.80 -10.53
N ALA A 89 -17.89 -0.86 -10.04
CA ALA A 89 -18.65 -1.02 -8.80
C ALA A 89 -19.47 -2.32 -8.75
N GLN A 90 -20.07 -2.76 -9.86
CA GLN A 90 -20.81 -4.02 -9.90
C GLN A 90 -19.92 -5.22 -9.58
N GLN A 91 -18.72 -5.28 -10.16
CA GLN A 91 -17.77 -6.35 -9.90
C GLN A 91 -17.29 -6.32 -8.45
N LEU A 92 -17.05 -5.13 -7.89
CA LEU A 92 -16.68 -4.98 -6.47
C LEU A 92 -17.81 -5.47 -5.54
N ASN A 93 -19.06 -5.16 -5.86
CA ASN A 93 -20.23 -5.62 -5.10
C ASN A 93 -20.38 -7.15 -5.19
N ASP A 94 -20.22 -7.73 -6.38
CA ASP A 94 -20.33 -9.18 -6.58
C ASP A 94 -19.24 -9.93 -5.80
N LEU A 95 -18.00 -9.44 -5.86
CA LEU A 95 -16.90 -9.95 -5.04
C LEU A 95 -17.17 -9.73 -3.54
N GLY A 96 -17.75 -8.61 -3.18
CA GLY A 96 -18.04 -8.30 -1.78
C GLY A 96 -19.09 -9.21 -1.16
N MET A 97 -20.13 -9.56 -1.92
CA MET A 97 -21.11 -10.57 -1.52
C MET A 97 -20.48 -11.97 -1.38
N HIS A 98 -19.50 -12.30 -2.23
CA HIS A 98 -18.83 -13.59 -2.18
C HIS A 98 -17.89 -13.74 -0.97
N TRP A 99 -17.11 -12.69 -0.67
CA TRP A 99 -16.07 -12.72 0.36
C TRP A 99 -16.51 -12.13 1.71
N GLY A 100 -17.69 -11.51 1.78
CA GLY A 100 -18.17 -10.82 2.98
C GLY A 100 -17.41 -9.53 3.30
N ILE A 101 -16.80 -8.90 2.29
CA ILE A 101 -15.97 -7.70 2.41
C ILE A 101 -16.58 -6.58 1.57
N ASP A 102 -16.75 -5.37 2.11
CA ASP A 102 -17.23 -4.23 1.33
C ASP A 102 -16.13 -3.61 0.46
N PHE A 103 -15.79 -4.29 -0.64
CA PHE A 103 -14.77 -3.81 -1.59
C PHE A 103 -15.16 -2.50 -2.27
N ALA A 104 -16.45 -2.18 -2.41
CA ALA A 104 -16.88 -0.93 -3.01
C ALA A 104 -16.54 0.27 -2.11
N SER A 105 -16.80 0.15 -0.81
CA SER A 105 -16.38 1.15 0.19
C SER A 105 -14.85 1.26 0.27
N LEU A 106 -14.12 0.15 0.27
CA LEU A 106 -12.65 0.15 0.26
C LEU A 106 -12.10 0.88 -0.98
N ALA A 107 -12.65 0.58 -2.16
CA ALA A 107 -12.24 1.22 -3.41
C ALA A 107 -12.47 2.74 -3.39
N GLY A 108 -13.57 3.21 -2.81
CA GLY A 108 -13.86 4.64 -2.64
C GLY A 108 -12.87 5.38 -1.73
N ARG A 109 -12.12 4.66 -0.90
CA ARG A 109 -11.10 5.20 0.01
C ARG A 109 -9.67 5.10 -0.55
N LEU A 110 -9.48 4.44 -1.69
CA LEU A 110 -8.18 4.32 -2.32
C LEU A 110 -7.67 5.70 -2.75
N THR A 111 -6.49 6.06 -2.24
CA THR A 111 -5.79 7.28 -2.64
C THR A 111 -4.54 6.88 -3.41
N ARG A 112 -4.35 7.41 -4.62
CA ARG A 112 -3.09 7.24 -5.35
C ARG A 112 -2.08 8.25 -4.84
N LEU A 113 -0.89 7.79 -4.49
CA LEU A 113 0.21 8.65 -4.10
C LEU A 113 0.76 9.34 -5.36
N ALA A 114 0.17 10.49 -5.72
CA ALA A 114 0.59 11.26 -6.89
C ALA A 114 2.01 11.84 -6.72
N ALA A 115 2.70 12.07 -7.83
CA ALA A 115 3.91 12.88 -7.84
C ALA A 115 3.61 14.28 -7.27
N PRO A 116 4.58 14.96 -6.63
CA PRO A 116 4.45 16.39 -6.45
C PRO A 116 4.28 17.02 -7.83
N LEU A 117 3.37 17.99 -7.97
CA LEU A 117 3.41 18.89 -9.12
C LEU A 117 4.83 19.44 -9.19
N SER A 118 5.55 19.13 -10.27
CA SER A 118 6.86 19.72 -10.56
C SER A 118 6.69 21.24 -10.50
N ALA A 119 7.36 21.89 -9.55
CA ALA A 119 7.51 23.34 -9.51
C ALA A 119 8.56 23.79 -10.52
#